data_AF-A0A0F0H7G1-F1
#
_entry.id   AF-A0A0F0H7G1-F1
#
_cell.length_a   1.000
_cell.length_b   1.000
_cell.length_c   1.000
_cell.angle_alpha   90.00
_cell.angle_beta   90.00
_cell.angle_gamma   90.00
#
_symmetry.space_group_name_H-M   'P 1'
#
loop_
_entity.id
_entity.type
_entity.pdbx_description
1 polymer ?
#
loop_
_entity_poly.entity_id
_entity_poly.type
_entity_poly.pdbx_seq_one_letter_code
_entity_poly.pdbx_strand_id
1 'polypeptide(L)'
;MTVSFAEYQDTSVVDPLRQGDVLEAADPAASLWQRHLVVLTADCDLARAKHHGRVTCVPVLTEHEYLLEMQIPGLRDKAMNKFVDELRKALPPAAPKITDERLRAWPCEEEPDEIVAALGLSGRRADDVKAACESIRLLSRKPETLDDAVKLLIDSQVGAPNPQKRDKIVDGIVNKFRNAYSNPPGDALFLSSIAPRNSLGYFAYLRHLEQVPEAEIALGPDRSALRYRRISRLQDRYTHALVERFAHVFMSIGLPSAYEDVRDLHSEYLGAMYK
;
A
#
# COMPACT_ATOMS: atom_id res chain seq x y z
N MET A 1 -18.20 -8.70 -31.57
CA MET A 1 -17.18 -9.17 -30.62
C MET A 1 -16.55 -7.93 -30.02
N THR A 2 -16.93 -7.55 -28.80
CA THR A 2 -16.23 -6.50 -28.07
C THR A 2 -14.83 -7.03 -27.78
N VAL A 3 -13.82 -6.41 -28.39
CA VAL A 3 -12.42 -6.68 -28.05
C VAL A 3 -12.31 -6.42 -26.57
N SER A 4 -12.12 -7.47 -25.77
CA SER A 4 -11.91 -7.34 -24.34
C SER A 4 -10.68 -6.45 -24.17
N PHE A 5 -10.87 -5.27 -23.60
CA PHE A 5 -9.76 -4.43 -23.17
C PHE A 5 -8.99 -5.24 -22.13
N ALA A 6 -7.72 -5.51 -22.41
CA ALA A 6 -6.81 -6.20 -21.51
C ALA A 6 -5.50 -5.42 -21.49
N GLU A 7 -4.93 -5.22 -20.31
CA GLU A 7 -3.62 -4.59 -20.15
C GLU A 7 -2.47 -5.55 -20.42
N TYR A 8 -2.76 -6.85 -20.51
CA TYR A 8 -1.79 -7.91 -20.76
C TYR A 8 -1.86 -8.44 -22.21
N GLN A 9 -0.89 -9.29 -22.54
CA GLN A 9 -0.79 -10.12 -23.72
C GLN A 9 -0.30 -11.51 -23.32
N ASP A 10 -0.68 -12.51 -24.10
CA ASP A 10 -0.22 -13.88 -23.90
C ASP A 10 1.28 -13.99 -24.19
N THR A 11 1.93 -14.96 -23.54
CA THR A 11 3.35 -15.26 -23.75
C THR A 11 3.51 -16.69 -24.22
N SER A 12 4.52 -16.93 -25.06
CA SER A 12 4.92 -18.26 -25.49
C SER A 12 6.05 -18.78 -24.61
N VAL A 13 6.14 -20.11 -24.48
CA VAL A 13 7.22 -20.76 -23.70
C VAL A 13 8.61 -20.54 -24.29
N VAL A 14 8.68 -20.16 -25.58
CA VAL A 14 9.94 -19.83 -26.26
C VAL A 14 10.33 -18.36 -26.10
N ASP A 15 9.40 -17.51 -25.63
CA ASP A 15 9.70 -16.10 -25.42
C ASP A 15 10.62 -15.97 -24.21
N PRO A 16 11.76 -15.25 -24.32
CA PRO A 16 12.61 -14.99 -23.17
C PRO A 16 11.85 -14.17 -22.12
N LEU A 17 12.36 -14.18 -20.88
CA LEU A 17 11.89 -13.28 -19.85
C LEU A 17 12.10 -11.82 -20.31
N ARG A 18 11.11 -10.95 -20.09
CA ARG A 18 11.16 -9.54 -20.46
C ARG A 18 10.58 -8.62 -19.39
N GLN A 19 10.90 -7.34 -19.49
CA GLN A 19 10.25 -6.29 -18.71
C GLN A 19 8.73 -6.32 -18.96
N GLY A 20 7.96 -6.20 -17.89
CA GLY A 20 6.51 -6.31 -17.93
C GLY A 20 5.98 -7.74 -17.89
N ASP A 21 6.82 -8.78 -17.88
CA ASP A 21 6.36 -10.15 -17.60
C ASP A 21 5.71 -10.21 -16.22
N VAL A 22 4.55 -10.87 -16.13
CA VAL A 22 3.82 -11.07 -14.87
C VAL A 22 4.15 -12.47 -14.36
N LEU A 23 4.63 -12.52 -13.12
CA LEU A 23 4.97 -13.75 -12.42
C LEU A 23 3.93 -14.03 -11.34
N GLU A 24 3.60 -15.31 -11.17
CA GLU A 24 2.76 -15.80 -10.09
C GLU A 24 3.54 -16.82 -9.26
N ALA A 25 3.44 -16.72 -7.93
CA ALA A 25 4.01 -17.69 -7.03
C ALA A 25 3.34 -19.06 -7.21
N ALA A 26 4.13 -20.13 -7.22
CA ALA A 26 3.62 -21.50 -7.22
C ALA A 26 3.00 -21.88 -5.86
N ASP A 27 3.43 -21.23 -4.77
CA ASP A 27 2.86 -21.40 -3.43
C ASP A 27 1.54 -20.62 -3.30
N PRO A 28 0.39 -21.30 -3.12
CA PRO A 28 -0.89 -20.62 -2.91
C PRO A 28 -0.96 -19.82 -1.59
N ALA A 29 -0.09 -20.12 -0.63
CA ALA A 29 0.02 -19.39 0.64
C ALA A 29 0.96 -18.18 0.57
N ALA A 30 1.53 -17.88 -0.61
CA ALA A 30 2.40 -16.72 -0.79
C ALA A 30 1.71 -15.43 -0.33
N SER A 31 2.48 -14.60 0.39
CA SER A 31 2.00 -13.30 0.86
C SER A 31 1.64 -12.39 -0.32
N LEU A 32 0.82 -11.37 -0.07
CA LEU A 32 0.42 -10.38 -1.08
C LEU A 32 1.61 -9.68 -1.77
N TRP A 33 2.77 -9.60 -1.10
CA TRP A 33 4.00 -9.01 -1.63
C TRP A 33 4.74 -9.92 -2.62
N GLN A 34 4.40 -11.20 -2.65
CA GLN A 34 5.11 -12.22 -3.41
C GLN A 34 4.20 -12.99 -4.35
N ARG A 35 2.88 -12.94 -4.17
CA ARG A 35 1.93 -13.75 -4.92
C ARG A 35 1.92 -13.43 -6.41
N HIS A 36 1.86 -12.15 -6.74
CA HIS A 36 1.90 -11.66 -8.11
C HIS A 36 2.97 -10.57 -8.22
N LEU A 37 3.80 -10.66 -9.23
CA LEU A 37 4.92 -9.75 -9.45
C LEU A 37 4.94 -9.29 -10.91
N VAL A 38 5.37 -8.05 -11.17
CA VAL A 38 5.68 -7.56 -12.51
C VAL A 38 7.17 -7.31 -12.61
N VAL A 39 7.81 -7.86 -13.65
CA VAL A 39 9.23 -7.68 -13.91
C VAL A 39 9.53 -6.23 -14.29
N LEU A 40 10.40 -5.59 -13.52
CA LEU A 40 10.93 -4.24 -13.77
C LEU A 40 12.29 -4.24 -14.45
N THR A 41 13.09 -5.31 -14.32
CA THR A 41 14.41 -5.37 -14.97
C THR A 41 14.27 -5.05 -16.45
N ALA A 42 15.06 -4.09 -16.93
CA ALA A 42 15.00 -3.64 -18.31
C ALA A 42 15.41 -4.76 -19.28
N ASP A 43 14.78 -4.79 -20.45
CA ASP A 43 15.09 -5.78 -21.49
C ASP A 43 16.57 -5.76 -21.91
N CYS A 44 17.19 -4.58 -21.93
CA CYS A 44 18.61 -4.45 -22.26
C CYS A 44 19.53 -5.08 -21.21
N ASP A 45 19.11 -5.12 -19.94
CA ASP A 45 19.85 -5.76 -18.85
C ASP A 45 19.64 -7.27 -18.88
N LEU A 46 18.41 -7.74 -19.10
CA LEU A 46 18.09 -9.17 -19.31
C LEU A 46 18.87 -9.75 -20.49
N ALA A 47 18.82 -9.09 -21.65
CA ALA A 47 19.50 -9.55 -22.87
C ALA A 47 21.04 -9.57 -22.75
N ARG A 48 21.61 -8.76 -21.84
CA ARG A 48 23.06 -8.66 -21.62
C ARG A 48 23.54 -9.33 -20.33
N ALA A 49 22.65 -10.05 -19.63
CA ALA A 49 22.94 -10.68 -18.34
C ALA A 49 23.54 -9.71 -17.29
N LYS A 50 23.18 -8.42 -17.33
CA LYS A 50 23.68 -7.37 -16.42
C LYS A 50 23.01 -7.37 -15.05
N HIS A 51 21.99 -8.20 -14.88
CA HIS A 51 21.18 -8.31 -13.69
C HIS A 51 21.72 -9.38 -12.70
N HIS A 52 22.85 -10.02 -13.01
CA HIS A 52 23.55 -10.97 -12.14
C HIS A 52 22.67 -12.13 -11.63
N GLY A 53 21.78 -12.64 -12.48
CA GLY A 53 20.85 -13.72 -12.13
C GLY A 53 19.72 -13.31 -11.18
N ARG A 54 19.56 -12.00 -10.90
CA ARG A 54 18.49 -11.44 -10.09
C ARG A 54 17.54 -10.63 -10.95
N VAL A 55 16.25 -10.83 -10.79
CA VAL A 55 15.19 -10.13 -11.52
C VAL A 55 14.48 -9.21 -10.53
N THR A 56 14.55 -7.91 -10.79
CA THR A 56 13.85 -6.89 -10.02
C THR A 56 12.39 -6.90 -10.44
N CYS A 57 11.50 -6.99 -9.45
CA CYS A 57 10.07 -6.98 -9.65
C CYS A 57 9.38 -6.03 -8.67
N VAL A 58 8.15 -5.62 -9.02
CA VAL A 58 7.22 -4.97 -8.08
C VAL A 58 6.03 -5.90 -7.78
N PRO A 59 5.51 -5.89 -6.55
CA PRO A 59 4.32 -6.65 -6.22
C PRO A 59 3.08 -6.08 -6.87
N VAL A 60 2.17 -6.98 -7.19
CA VAL A 60 0.84 -6.67 -7.72
C VAL A 60 -0.19 -7.17 -6.72
N LEU A 61 -0.87 -6.24 -6.07
CA LEU A 61 -1.88 -6.52 -5.06
C LEU A 61 -3.25 -6.59 -5.73
N THR A 62 -4.15 -7.44 -5.23
CA THR A 62 -5.56 -7.30 -5.60
C THR A 62 -6.10 -5.96 -5.10
N GLU A 63 -7.19 -5.47 -5.70
CA GLU A 63 -7.81 -4.22 -5.25
C GLU A 63 -8.19 -4.25 -3.76
N HIS A 64 -8.69 -5.38 -3.25
CA HIS A 64 -9.04 -5.52 -1.85
C HIS A 64 -7.81 -5.42 -0.93
N GLU A 65 -6.72 -6.09 -1.28
CA GLU A 65 -5.47 -6.03 -0.53
C GLU A 65 -4.88 -4.62 -0.55
N TYR A 66 -4.87 -3.96 -1.71
CA TYR A 66 -4.37 -2.60 -1.83
C TYR A 66 -5.19 -1.62 -0.98
N LEU A 67 -6.53 -1.69 -1.04
CA LEU A 67 -7.38 -0.82 -0.23
C LEU A 67 -7.20 -1.09 1.27
N LEU A 68 -7.11 -2.36 1.68
CA LEU A 68 -6.95 -2.76 3.07
C LEU A 68 -5.59 -2.36 3.65
N GLU A 69 -4.50 -2.58 2.91
CA GLU A 69 -3.14 -2.33 3.41
C GLU A 69 -2.69 -0.88 3.22
N MET A 70 -3.15 -0.20 2.16
CA MET A 70 -2.63 1.13 1.79
C MET A 70 -3.60 2.26 2.08
N GLN A 71 -4.91 2.05 1.91
CA GLN A 71 -5.90 3.13 2.04
C GLN A 71 -6.51 3.17 3.44
N ILE A 72 -6.94 2.03 3.97
CA ILE A 72 -7.59 1.92 5.28
C ILE A 72 -6.77 2.53 6.42
N PRO A 73 -5.44 2.30 6.55
CA PRO A 73 -4.67 2.84 7.68
C PRO A 73 -4.75 4.36 7.75
N GLY A 74 -4.57 5.05 6.61
CA GLY A 74 -4.68 6.50 6.55
C GLY A 74 -6.08 7.04 6.85
N LEU A 75 -7.13 6.28 6.54
CA LEU A 75 -8.51 6.64 6.93
C LEU A 75 -8.76 6.46 8.41
N ARG A 76 -8.27 5.34 8.97
CA ARG A 76 -8.38 5.02 10.39
C ARG A 76 -7.60 6.01 11.24
N ASP A 77 -6.38 6.35 10.88
CA ASP A 77 -5.57 7.32 11.61
C ASP A 77 -6.23 8.71 11.63
N LYS A 78 -6.77 9.15 10.48
CA LYS A 78 -7.52 10.41 10.41
C LYS A 78 -8.78 10.39 11.26
N ALA A 79 -9.48 9.26 11.36
CA ALA A 79 -10.65 9.13 12.23
C ALA A 79 -10.22 9.06 13.72
N MET A 80 -9.20 8.26 14.02
CA MET A 80 -8.62 8.08 15.36
C MET A 80 -8.20 9.42 15.95
N ASN A 81 -7.48 10.25 15.19
CA ASN A 81 -7.02 11.56 15.67
C ASN A 81 -8.18 12.46 16.11
N LYS A 82 -9.34 12.40 15.45
CA LYS A 82 -10.52 13.19 15.86
C LYS A 82 -11.04 12.78 17.24
N PHE A 83 -11.07 11.48 17.51
CA PHE A 83 -11.55 10.96 18.79
C PHE A 83 -10.52 11.16 19.91
N VAL A 84 -9.23 11.01 19.60
CA VAL A 84 -8.13 11.36 20.50
C VAL A 84 -8.18 12.83 20.87
N ASP A 85 -8.43 13.72 19.89
CA ASP A 85 -8.57 15.16 20.16
C ASP A 85 -9.79 15.46 21.04
N GLU A 86 -10.88 14.71 20.89
CA GLU A 86 -12.07 14.88 21.75
C GLU A 86 -11.79 14.44 23.19
N LEU A 87 -11.16 13.28 23.37
CA LEU A 87 -10.70 12.81 24.69
C LEU A 87 -9.69 13.79 25.32
N ARG A 88 -8.78 14.35 24.50
CA ARG A 88 -7.81 15.35 24.95
C ARG A 88 -8.47 16.61 25.48
N LYS A 89 -9.50 17.12 24.81
CA LYS A 89 -10.25 18.30 25.27
C LYS A 89 -10.96 18.05 26.60
N ALA A 90 -11.25 16.79 26.92
CA ALA A 90 -11.88 16.40 28.16
C ALA A 90 -10.94 16.42 29.37
N LEU A 91 -9.62 16.34 29.14
CA LEU A 91 -8.62 16.39 30.20
C LEU A 91 -8.65 17.72 30.95
N PRO A 92 -8.40 17.73 32.27
CA PRO A 92 -8.31 18.97 33.03
C PRO A 92 -7.09 19.79 32.59
N PRO A 93 -7.13 21.14 32.64
CA PRO A 93 -6.00 21.99 32.23
C PRO A 93 -4.70 21.73 32.99
N ALA A 94 -4.80 21.21 34.22
CA ALA A 94 -3.67 20.85 35.07
C ALA A 94 -3.14 19.42 34.82
N ALA A 95 -3.72 18.68 33.86
CA ALA A 95 -3.24 17.35 33.53
C ALA A 95 -1.79 17.40 33.02
N PRO A 96 -0.94 16.43 33.39
CA PRO A 96 0.36 16.27 32.76
C PRO A 96 0.20 16.10 31.25
N LYS A 97 1.23 16.43 30.47
CA LYS A 97 1.18 16.31 29.01
C LYS A 97 1.10 14.82 28.61
N ILE A 98 -0.12 14.35 28.36
CA ILE A 98 -0.40 12.97 27.91
C ILE A 98 -0.17 12.90 26.39
N THR A 99 0.56 11.88 25.94
CA THR A 99 0.82 11.67 24.51
C THR A 99 -0.39 11.08 23.79
N ASP A 100 -0.44 11.24 22.47
CA ASP A 100 -1.46 10.64 21.60
C ASP A 100 -1.50 9.12 21.75
N GLU A 101 -0.33 8.47 21.85
CA GLU A 101 -0.24 7.01 22.03
C GLU A 101 -0.92 6.58 23.33
N ARG A 102 -0.73 7.33 24.43
CA ARG A 102 -1.39 7.00 25.70
C ARG A 102 -2.89 7.21 25.63
N LEU A 103 -3.35 8.28 24.97
CA LEU A 103 -4.78 8.55 24.78
C LEU A 103 -5.47 7.53 23.86
N ARG A 104 -4.73 6.89 22.95
CA ARG A 104 -5.23 5.76 22.15
C ARG A 104 -5.31 4.47 22.96
N ALA A 105 -4.31 4.21 23.81
CA ALA A 105 -4.23 3.00 24.60
C ALA A 105 -5.26 2.96 25.75
N TRP A 106 -5.51 4.09 26.42
CA TRP A 106 -6.33 4.15 27.62
C TRP A 106 -7.76 3.59 27.42
N PRO A 107 -8.52 3.98 26.37
CA PRO A 107 -9.83 3.37 26.09
C PRO A 107 -9.79 1.86 25.82
N CYS A 108 -8.64 1.28 25.49
CA CYS A 108 -8.49 -0.16 25.25
C CYS A 108 -8.18 -0.94 26.54
N GLU A 109 -7.75 -0.27 27.61
CA GLU A 109 -7.38 -0.86 28.89
C GLU A 109 -8.49 -0.74 29.93
N GLU A 110 -9.25 0.35 29.89
CA GLU A 110 -10.33 0.67 30.84
C GLU A 110 -11.67 0.80 30.10
N GLU A 111 -12.77 0.55 30.80
CA GLU A 111 -14.09 0.72 30.21
C GLU A 111 -14.43 2.21 30.08
N PRO A 112 -15.12 2.63 29.00
CA PRO A 112 -15.46 4.04 28.79
C PRO A 112 -16.14 4.75 29.98
N ASP A 113 -16.96 4.02 30.74
CA ASP A 113 -17.64 4.55 31.92
C ASP A 113 -16.66 4.84 33.07
N GLU A 114 -15.60 4.04 33.23
CA GLU A 114 -14.56 4.26 34.24
C GLU A 114 -13.72 5.49 33.90
N ILE A 115 -13.40 5.67 32.61
CA ILE A 115 -12.68 6.85 32.10
C ILE A 115 -13.49 8.12 32.36
N VAL A 116 -14.78 8.10 32.04
CA VAL A 116 -15.70 9.22 32.29
C VAL A 116 -15.78 9.56 33.78
N ALA A 117 -15.89 8.54 34.64
CA ALA A 117 -15.93 8.71 36.08
C ALA A 117 -14.61 9.28 36.63
N ALA A 118 -13.46 8.77 36.16
CA ALA A 118 -12.14 9.24 36.54
C ALA A 118 -11.89 10.71 36.16
N LEU A 119 -12.46 11.15 35.04
CA LEU A 119 -12.42 12.55 34.59
C LEU A 119 -13.47 13.44 35.28
N GLY A 120 -14.34 12.88 36.14
CA GLY A 120 -15.38 13.62 36.85
C GLY A 120 -16.41 14.29 35.91
N LEU A 121 -16.64 13.69 34.73
CA LEU A 121 -17.51 14.27 33.71
C LEU A 121 -18.98 13.92 33.98
N SER A 122 -19.89 14.78 33.52
CA SER A 122 -21.33 14.55 33.61
C SER A 122 -22.09 15.17 32.43
N GLY A 123 -23.33 14.71 32.23
CA GLY A 123 -24.22 15.17 31.16
C GLY A 123 -23.63 14.95 29.76
N ARG A 124 -23.92 15.86 28.83
CA ARG A 124 -23.52 15.74 27.42
C ARG A 124 -22.02 15.52 27.22
N ARG A 125 -21.18 16.13 28.05
CA ARG A 125 -19.72 15.99 27.93
C ARG A 125 -19.25 14.58 28.33
N ALA A 126 -19.92 13.93 29.28
CA ALA A 126 -19.67 12.53 29.59
C ALA A 126 -20.06 11.63 28.41
N ASP A 127 -21.23 11.87 27.81
CA ASP A 127 -21.72 11.09 26.66
C ASP A 127 -20.78 11.22 25.46
N ASP A 128 -20.30 12.44 25.16
CA ASP A 128 -19.36 12.69 24.06
C ASP A 128 -18.00 11.99 24.31
N VAL A 129 -17.48 12.01 25.53
CA VAL A 129 -16.21 11.31 25.85
C VAL A 129 -16.38 9.79 25.82
N LYS A 130 -17.50 9.28 26.31
CA LYS A 130 -17.83 7.86 26.24
C LYS A 130 -17.87 7.38 24.79
N ALA A 131 -18.60 8.09 23.94
CA ALA A 131 -18.68 7.86 22.50
C ALA A 131 -17.29 7.87 21.84
N ALA A 132 -16.46 8.87 22.14
CA ALA A 132 -15.09 8.93 21.62
C ALA A 132 -14.25 7.71 22.05
N CYS A 133 -14.35 7.27 23.31
CA CYS A 133 -13.66 6.09 23.82
C CYS A 133 -14.11 4.81 23.10
N GLU A 134 -15.41 4.62 22.90
CA GLU A 134 -15.95 3.49 22.13
C GLU A 134 -15.46 3.50 20.67
N SER A 135 -15.43 4.66 20.03
CA SER A 135 -14.88 4.82 18.68
C SER A 135 -13.39 4.48 18.62
N ILE A 136 -12.59 4.90 19.61
CA ILE A 136 -11.17 4.53 19.71
C ILE A 136 -11.01 3.01 19.84
N ARG A 137 -11.82 2.36 20.69
CA ARG A 137 -11.80 0.89 20.86
C ARG A 137 -12.10 0.18 19.54
N LEU A 138 -13.14 0.61 18.83
CA LEU A 138 -13.49 0.05 17.52
C LEU A 138 -12.35 0.22 16.51
N LEU A 139 -11.78 1.43 16.43
CA LEU A 139 -10.66 1.73 15.53
C LEU A 139 -9.33 1.12 15.97
N SER A 140 -9.24 0.50 17.13
CA SER A 140 -8.02 -0.20 17.60
C SER A 140 -8.05 -1.70 17.28
N ARG A 141 -9.21 -2.26 16.89
CA ARG A 141 -9.34 -3.66 16.49
C ARG A 141 -8.59 -3.94 15.19
N LYS A 142 -7.89 -5.07 15.09
CA LYS A 142 -7.25 -5.49 13.84
C LYS A 142 -8.33 -6.06 12.89
N PRO A 143 -8.55 -5.47 11.71
CA PRO A 143 -9.49 -6.02 10.75
C PRO A 143 -8.90 -7.25 10.06
N GLU A 144 -9.75 -8.21 9.75
CA GLU A 144 -9.36 -9.41 9.00
C GLU A 144 -9.61 -9.28 7.50
N THR A 145 -10.58 -8.44 7.11
CA THR A 145 -10.97 -8.22 5.71
C THR A 145 -11.23 -6.74 5.43
N LEU A 146 -11.32 -6.37 4.15
CA LEU A 146 -11.71 -5.01 3.74
C LEU A 146 -13.10 -4.66 4.27
N ASP A 147 -14.07 -5.57 4.17
CA ASP A 147 -15.44 -5.33 4.64
C ASP A 147 -15.49 -5.09 6.16
N ASP A 148 -14.74 -5.87 6.92
CA ASP A 148 -14.61 -5.68 8.37
C ASP A 148 -13.94 -4.34 8.71
N ALA A 149 -12.86 -4.00 8.00
CA ALA A 149 -12.20 -2.70 8.16
C ALA A 149 -13.14 -1.52 7.88
N VAL A 150 -13.91 -1.60 6.80
CA VAL A 150 -14.90 -0.58 6.42
C VAL A 150 -16.01 -0.50 7.47
N LYS A 151 -16.51 -1.65 7.93
CA LYS A 151 -17.54 -1.71 8.97
C LYS A 151 -17.06 -1.06 10.27
N LEU A 152 -15.87 -1.42 10.78
CA LEU A 152 -15.28 -0.79 11.97
C LEU A 152 -15.14 0.73 11.79
N LEU A 153 -14.71 1.18 10.61
CA LEU A 153 -14.57 2.60 10.31
C LEU A 153 -15.93 3.34 10.27
N ILE A 154 -16.97 2.71 9.73
CA ILE A 154 -18.33 3.28 9.71
C ILE A 154 -18.89 3.31 11.13
N ASP A 155 -18.85 2.19 11.85
CA ASP A 155 -19.47 2.06 13.16
C ASP A 155 -18.80 3.00 14.18
N SER A 156 -17.48 3.19 14.09
CA SER A 156 -16.77 4.20 14.91
C SER A 156 -17.25 5.64 14.65
N GLN A 157 -17.71 5.97 13.44
CA GLN A 157 -18.19 7.30 13.09
C GLN A 157 -19.68 7.48 13.34
N VAL A 158 -20.47 6.41 13.28
CA VAL A 158 -21.89 6.42 13.64
C VAL A 158 -22.06 6.56 15.16
N GLY A 159 -21.17 5.95 15.94
CA GLY A 159 -21.13 6.11 17.40
C GLY A 159 -20.43 7.38 17.88
N ALA A 160 -19.93 8.23 16.96
CA ALA A 160 -19.15 9.42 17.30
C ALA A 160 -19.95 10.49 18.04
N PRO A 161 -19.28 11.39 18.79
CA PRO A 161 -19.88 12.64 19.28
C PRO A 161 -20.45 13.46 18.12
N ASN A 162 -21.74 13.78 18.16
CA ASN A 162 -22.49 14.44 17.07
C ASN A 162 -22.33 13.71 15.72
N PRO A 163 -22.89 12.48 15.59
CA PRO A 163 -22.61 11.64 14.44
C PRO A 163 -23.22 12.21 13.15
N GLN A 164 -22.51 12.01 12.04
CA GLN A 164 -23.10 12.23 10.73
C GLN A 164 -24.09 11.10 10.41
N LYS A 165 -25.04 11.37 9.50
CA LYS A 165 -25.90 10.31 8.97
C LYS A 165 -25.04 9.21 8.33
N ARG A 166 -25.42 7.94 8.56
CA ARG A 166 -24.70 6.76 8.07
C ARG A 166 -24.41 6.85 6.57
N ASP A 167 -25.39 7.24 5.76
CA ASP A 167 -25.23 7.37 4.30
C ASP A 167 -24.10 8.34 3.92
N LYS A 168 -24.01 9.48 4.62
CA LYS A 168 -22.95 10.46 4.38
C LYS A 168 -21.56 9.93 4.75
N ILE A 169 -21.47 9.11 5.80
CA ILE A 169 -20.23 8.44 6.21
C ILE A 169 -19.81 7.43 5.15
N VAL A 170 -20.76 6.59 4.71
CA VAL A 170 -20.55 5.59 3.66
C VAL A 170 -20.09 6.25 2.37
N ASP A 171 -20.79 7.27 1.89
CA ASP A 171 -20.43 8.04 0.71
C ASP A 171 -19.03 8.64 0.84
N GLY A 172 -18.70 9.18 2.02
CA GLY A 172 -17.38 9.73 2.30
C GLY A 172 -16.25 8.71 2.23
N ILE A 173 -16.49 7.46 2.64
CA ILE A 173 -15.52 6.37 2.55
C ILE A 173 -15.41 5.86 1.11
N VAL A 174 -16.54 5.58 0.45
CA VAL A 174 -16.59 5.11 -0.93
C VAL A 174 -15.93 6.09 -1.89
N ASN A 175 -16.14 7.39 -1.72
CA ASN A 175 -15.48 8.41 -2.55
C ASN A 175 -13.97 8.39 -2.39
N LYS A 176 -13.43 8.10 -1.20
CA LYS A 176 -11.98 7.97 -1.00
C LYS A 176 -11.42 6.74 -1.70
N PHE A 177 -12.13 5.61 -1.67
CA PHE A 177 -11.73 4.43 -2.44
C PHE A 177 -11.80 4.68 -3.94
N ARG A 178 -12.89 5.27 -4.44
CA ARG A 178 -13.01 5.64 -5.86
C ARG A 178 -11.85 6.53 -6.32
N ASN A 179 -11.46 7.49 -5.49
CA ASN A 179 -10.31 8.36 -5.77
C ASN A 179 -9.00 7.59 -5.91
N ALA A 180 -8.80 6.50 -5.15
CA ALA A 180 -7.60 5.66 -5.27
C ALA A 180 -7.50 4.95 -6.63
N TYR A 181 -8.62 4.68 -7.32
CA TYR A 181 -8.60 4.14 -8.69
C TYR A 181 -8.34 5.22 -9.73
N SER A 182 -9.01 6.37 -9.62
CA SER A 182 -8.88 7.45 -10.63
C SER A 182 -7.59 8.23 -10.50
N ASN A 183 -7.08 8.37 -9.28
CA ASN A 183 -5.87 9.11 -8.94
C ASN A 183 -5.11 8.31 -7.88
N PRO A 184 -4.56 7.12 -8.23
CA PRO A 184 -3.70 6.41 -7.31
C PRO A 184 -2.57 7.35 -6.87
N PRO A 185 -2.11 7.26 -5.61
CA PRO A 185 -0.89 7.94 -5.24
C PRO A 185 0.23 7.53 -6.22
N GLY A 186 1.19 8.43 -6.47
CA GLY A 186 2.18 8.24 -7.54
C GLY A 186 3.07 6.99 -7.43
N ASP A 187 2.89 6.21 -6.36
CA ASP A 187 3.52 4.93 -6.08
C ASP A 187 2.68 3.70 -6.47
N ALA A 188 1.55 3.87 -7.15
CA ALA A 188 0.74 2.75 -7.60
C ALA A 188 0.23 2.92 -9.05
N LEU A 189 0.07 1.80 -9.75
CA LEU A 189 -0.59 1.72 -11.05
C LEU A 189 -1.73 0.71 -11.00
N PHE A 190 -2.95 1.18 -11.28
CA PHE A 190 -4.11 0.30 -11.41
C PHE A 190 -4.09 -0.46 -12.73
N LEU A 191 -4.39 -1.76 -12.67
CA LEU A 191 -4.53 -2.69 -13.79
C LEU A 191 -5.83 -3.45 -13.62
N SER A 192 -6.74 -3.41 -14.59
CA SER A 192 -8.01 -4.14 -14.49
C SER A 192 -7.82 -5.65 -14.58
N SER A 193 -6.85 -6.09 -15.38
CA SER A 193 -6.44 -7.49 -15.48
C SER A 193 -4.95 -7.63 -15.70
N ILE A 194 -4.36 -8.67 -15.09
CA ILE A 194 -2.95 -9.02 -15.27
C ILE A 194 -2.76 -10.31 -16.07
N ALA A 195 -3.78 -11.15 -16.20
CA ALA A 195 -3.75 -12.41 -16.96
C ALA A 195 -5.19 -12.92 -17.23
N PRO A 196 -5.41 -13.92 -18.10
CA PRO A 196 -6.76 -14.37 -18.48
C PRO A 196 -7.68 -14.79 -17.33
N ARG A 197 -7.12 -15.28 -16.21
CA ARG A 197 -7.88 -15.69 -15.02
C ARG A 197 -7.71 -14.74 -13.82
N ASN A 198 -7.12 -13.57 -14.06
CA ASN A 198 -6.72 -12.61 -13.04
C ASN A 198 -7.24 -11.23 -13.44
N SER A 199 -8.56 -11.05 -13.34
CA SER A 199 -9.30 -9.84 -13.76
C SER A 199 -10.11 -9.20 -12.62
N LEU A 200 -9.62 -9.34 -11.38
CA LEU A 200 -10.28 -8.81 -10.18
C LEU A 200 -9.94 -7.34 -9.88
N GLY A 201 -9.19 -6.66 -10.76
CA GLY A 201 -8.60 -5.37 -10.44
C GLY A 201 -7.37 -5.51 -9.54
N TYR A 202 -6.31 -4.81 -9.92
CA TYR A 202 -5.00 -4.93 -9.29
C TYR A 202 -4.29 -3.59 -9.20
N PHE A 203 -3.38 -3.48 -8.23
CA PHE A 203 -2.46 -2.36 -8.11
C PHE A 203 -1.03 -2.87 -8.09
N ALA A 204 -0.24 -2.49 -9.09
CA ALA A 204 1.21 -2.63 -9.02
C ALA A 204 1.76 -1.57 -8.06
N TYR A 205 2.36 -2.00 -6.97
CA TYR A 205 2.84 -1.11 -5.90
C TYR A 205 4.35 -0.90 -6.01
N LEU A 206 4.74 0.35 -6.28
CA LEU A 206 6.07 0.70 -6.79
C LEU A 206 7.09 1.04 -5.70
N ARG A 207 6.64 1.16 -4.43
CA ARG A 207 7.53 1.41 -3.28
C ARG A 207 8.16 0.14 -2.71
N HIS A 208 7.65 -1.03 -3.08
CA HIS A 208 8.19 -2.31 -2.64
C HIS A 208 8.87 -2.99 -3.82
N LEU A 209 10.08 -3.49 -3.60
CA LEU A 209 10.88 -4.18 -4.61
C LEU A 209 11.16 -5.59 -4.15
N GLU A 210 10.91 -6.55 -5.03
CA GLU A 210 11.27 -7.95 -4.87
C GLU A 210 12.43 -8.29 -5.80
N GLN A 211 13.33 -9.14 -5.33
CA GLN A 211 14.48 -9.65 -6.10
C GLN A 211 14.35 -11.16 -6.23
N VAL A 212 13.91 -11.61 -7.39
CA VAL A 212 13.68 -13.03 -7.66
C VAL A 212 14.90 -13.61 -8.38
N PRO A 213 15.48 -14.74 -7.93
CA PRO A 213 16.48 -15.45 -8.73
C PRO A 213 15.88 -15.87 -10.07
N GLU A 214 16.56 -15.57 -11.19
CA GLU A 214 16.08 -15.94 -12.53
C GLU A 214 15.85 -17.46 -12.65
N ALA A 215 16.72 -18.26 -12.03
CA ALA A 215 16.62 -19.72 -11.99
C ALA A 215 15.37 -20.24 -11.24
N GLU A 216 14.68 -19.39 -10.48
CA GLU A 216 13.43 -19.72 -9.79
C GLU A 216 12.18 -19.32 -10.59
N ILE A 217 12.34 -18.88 -11.85
CA ILE A 217 11.25 -18.45 -12.72
C ILE A 217 11.06 -19.46 -13.86
N ALA A 218 9.90 -20.09 -13.89
CA ALA A 218 9.47 -20.90 -15.03
C ALA A 218 8.85 -20.05 -16.13
N LEU A 219 9.43 -20.13 -17.33
CA LEU A 219 8.87 -19.56 -18.56
C LEU A 219 7.87 -20.51 -19.25
N GLY A 220 7.88 -21.78 -18.83
CA GLY A 220 7.07 -22.89 -19.36
C GLY A 220 5.88 -23.28 -18.47
N PRO A 221 5.12 -24.33 -18.83
CA PRO A 221 3.79 -24.58 -18.30
C PRO A 221 3.70 -24.83 -16.79
N ASP A 222 2.48 -24.61 -16.27
CA ASP A 222 1.97 -24.58 -14.88
C ASP A 222 2.49 -25.58 -13.83
N ARG A 223 3.25 -26.62 -14.21
CA ARG A 223 3.72 -27.70 -13.31
C ARG A 223 5.23 -27.66 -13.04
N SER A 224 5.85 -26.50 -13.15
CA SER A 224 7.24 -26.36 -12.71
C SER A 224 7.30 -26.42 -11.18
N ALA A 225 8.31 -27.09 -10.62
CA ALA A 225 8.61 -27.04 -9.18
C ALA A 225 9.32 -25.73 -8.77
N LEU A 226 9.47 -24.79 -9.70
CA LEU A 226 10.08 -23.48 -9.43
C LEU A 226 9.12 -22.59 -8.66
N ARG A 227 9.70 -21.63 -7.94
CA ARG A 227 8.95 -20.74 -7.04
C ARG A 227 7.96 -19.85 -7.77
N TYR A 228 8.30 -19.45 -9.00
CA TYR A 228 7.50 -18.56 -9.81
C TYR A 228 7.21 -19.14 -11.19
N ARG A 229 6.05 -18.81 -11.73
CA ARG A 229 5.66 -19.08 -13.11
C ARG A 229 5.30 -17.78 -13.82
N ARG A 230 5.71 -17.62 -15.07
CA ARG A 230 5.22 -16.53 -15.92
C ARG A 230 3.80 -16.86 -16.37
N ILE A 231 2.86 -15.94 -16.14
CA ILE A 231 1.44 -16.12 -16.49
C ILE A 231 0.99 -15.25 -17.67
N SER A 232 1.70 -14.16 -17.95
CA SER A 232 1.41 -13.22 -19.04
C SER A 232 2.54 -12.18 -19.16
N ARG A 233 2.34 -11.17 -20.02
CA ARG A 233 3.14 -9.95 -20.08
C ARG A 233 2.22 -8.73 -20.20
N LEU A 234 2.54 -7.63 -19.54
CA LEU A 234 1.85 -6.35 -19.78
C LEU A 234 2.17 -5.82 -21.19
N GLN A 235 1.19 -5.23 -21.86
CA GLN A 235 1.45 -4.54 -23.13
C GLN A 235 2.40 -3.36 -22.91
N ASP A 236 3.22 -3.07 -23.91
CA ASP A 236 4.31 -2.08 -23.84
C ASP A 236 3.86 -0.75 -23.24
N ARG A 237 2.70 -0.21 -23.63
CA ARG A 237 2.17 1.05 -23.08
C ARG A 237 2.01 1.04 -21.56
N TYR A 238 1.60 -0.09 -20.97
CA TYR A 238 1.43 -0.22 -19.51
C TYR A 238 2.76 -0.51 -18.83
N THR A 239 3.64 -1.29 -19.47
CA THR A 239 5.01 -1.50 -19.01
C THR A 239 5.76 -0.18 -18.94
N HIS A 240 5.68 0.66 -19.98
CA HIS A 240 6.27 1.99 -19.99
C HIS A 240 5.69 2.90 -18.92
N ALA A 241 4.35 2.96 -18.79
CA ALA A 241 3.71 3.75 -17.74
C ALA A 241 4.12 3.31 -16.32
N LEU A 242 4.29 2.01 -16.10
CA LEU A 242 4.75 1.45 -14.84
C LEU A 242 6.20 1.83 -14.55
N VAL A 243 7.10 1.70 -15.53
CA VAL A 243 8.53 2.06 -15.40
C VAL A 243 8.71 3.57 -15.21
N GLU A 244 7.96 4.39 -15.94
CA GLU A 244 7.97 5.85 -15.82
C GLU A 244 7.53 6.27 -14.41
N ARG A 245 6.41 5.73 -13.92
CA ARG A 245 5.95 5.98 -12.55
C ARG A 245 6.96 5.51 -11.51
N PHE A 246 7.56 4.33 -11.71
CA PHE A 246 8.59 3.81 -10.82
C PHE A 246 9.79 4.78 -10.73
N ALA A 247 10.28 5.27 -11.87
CA ALA A 247 11.35 6.26 -11.90
C ALA A 247 10.96 7.53 -11.12
N HIS A 248 9.74 8.05 -11.34
CA HIS A 248 9.25 9.23 -10.63
C HIS A 248 9.18 9.06 -9.11
N VAL A 249 8.83 7.88 -8.59
CA VAL A 249 8.79 7.60 -7.15
C VAL A 249 10.15 7.88 -6.50
N PHE A 250 11.26 7.52 -7.16
CA PHE A 250 12.61 7.59 -6.59
C PHE A 250 13.47 8.77 -7.07
N MET A 251 13.10 9.42 -8.18
CA MET A 251 13.80 10.62 -8.68
C MET A 251 13.46 11.90 -7.90
N SER A 252 12.43 11.89 -7.06
CA SER A 252 11.94 13.08 -6.35
C SER A 252 12.88 13.61 -5.24
N ILE A 253 14.00 12.93 -4.97
CA ILE A 253 15.02 13.32 -3.98
C ILE A 253 16.32 13.64 -4.73
N GLY A 254 16.52 14.91 -5.08
CA GLY A 254 17.80 15.38 -5.63
C GLY A 254 18.93 15.32 -4.58
N LEU A 255 20.17 15.17 -5.05
CA LEU A 255 21.35 15.25 -4.16
C LEU A 255 21.72 16.72 -3.92
N PRO A 256 22.21 17.09 -2.73
CA PRO A 256 22.76 18.42 -2.50
C PRO A 256 23.97 18.67 -3.42
N SER A 257 24.15 19.91 -3.89
CA SER A 257 25.29 20.29 -4.74
C SER A 257 26.65 19.94 -4.12
N ALA A 258 26.77 20.00 -2.79
CA ALA A 258 27.98 19.62 -2.07
C ALA A 258 28.40 18.16 -2.30
N TYR A 259 27.46 17.25 -2.60
CA TYR A 259 27.80 15.88 -2.99
C TYR A 259 28.43 15.83 -4.39
N GLU A 260 27.91 16.62 -5.33
CA GLU A 260 28.40 16.67 -6.70
C GLU A 260 29.83 17.23 -6.73
N ASP A 261 30.11 18.28 -5.94
CA ASP A 261 31.45 18.87 -5.80
C ASP A 261 32.50 17.85 -5.30
N VAL A 262 32.12 17.03 -4.31
CA VAL A 262 33.01 16.00 -3.75
C VAL A 262 33.23 14.84 -4.75
N ARG A 263 32.18 14.44 -5.47
CA ARG A 263 32.30 13.40 -6.53
C ARG A 263 33.26 13.84 -7.62
N ASP A 264 33.15 15.08 -8.07
CA ASP A 264 33.97 15.61 -9.15
C ASP A 264 35.43 15.73 -8.70
N LEU A 265 35.68 16.15 -7.44
CA LEU A 265 37.02 16.12 -6.83
C LEU A 265 37.63 14.71 -6.82
N HIS A 266 36.86 13.67 -6.47
CA HIS A 266 37.34 12.28 -6.51
C HIS A 266 37.70 11.82 -7.93
N SER A 267 36.94 12.25 -8.94
CA SER A 267 37.23 11.97 -10.35
C SER A 267 38.54 12.62 -10.79
N GLU A 268 38.78 13.87 -10.38
CA GLU A 268 40.03 14.59 -10.65
C GLU A 268 41.23 13.92 -10.00
N TYR A 269 41.11 13.49 -8.74
CA TYR A 269 42.16 12.73 -8.05
C TYR A 269 42.47 11.40 -8.74
N LEU A 270 41.46 10.69 -9.24
CA LEU A 270 41.67 9.46 -10.01
C LEU A 270 42.46 9.76 -11.30
N GLY A 271 42.11 10.83 -12.02
CA GLY A 271 42.85 11.26 -13.20
C GLY A 271 44.29 11.70 -12.92
N ALA A 272 44.54 12.27 -11.75
CA ALA A 272 45.89 12.67 -11.30
C ALA A 272 46.74 11.49 -10.84
N MET A 273 46.16 10.41 -10.31
CA MET A 273 46.90 9.22 -9.87
C MET A 273 47.45 8.36 -11.01
N TYR A 274 46.89 8.48 -12.21
CA TYR A 274 47.26 7.67 -13.37
C TYR A 274 47.78 8.50 -14.56
N LYS A 275 48.17 9.75 -14.31
CA LYS A 275 49.01 10.57 -15.20
C LYS A 275 50.40 10.71 -14.60
#